data_AF-A0A1Y4GAY5-F1
#
_entry.id   AF-A0A1Y4GAY5-F1
#
_cell.length_a   1.000
_cell.length_b   1.000
_cell.length_c   1.000
_cell.angle_alpha   90.00
_cell.angle_beta   90.00
_cell.angle_gamma   90.00
#
_symmetry.space_group_name_H-M   'P 1'
#
loop_
_entity.id
_entity.type
_entity.pdbx_description
1 polymer ?
#
loop_
_entity_poly.entity_id
_entity_poly.type
_entity_poly.pdbx_seq_one_letter_code
_entity_poly.pdbx_strand_id
1 'polypeptide(L)'
;MKEVSMSRMLPRMALALATVQLTRVRGAGVALPVAIGVLIACVGASASAIAGVPWARVASVAFVPLHSLAVGIGALSVLSGDALVELHGSTPFGVRAVQTARGALLALAGTVGALAMFAPLHALGVVYGDIGWASALSPVCGAVVLALTAYAVVAIMESPRAAAFFVVLAWVVLSFFWDPNLAGDPVLQRAVPMALALAAAAGAWLSLGSPERACAKAVGAR
;
A
#
# COMPACT_ATOMS: atom_id res chain seq x y z
N MET A 1 24.89 -22.05 -22.89
CA MET A 1 24.02 -22.88 -22.02
C MET A 1 23.84 -22.34 -20.59
N LYS A 2 24.78 -21.56 -20.01
CA LYS A 2 24.66 -21.04 -18.62
C LYS A 2 23.61 -19.93 -18.44
N GLU A 3 23.44 -19.03 -19.40
CA GLU A 3 22.47 -17.92 -19.33
C GLU A 3 21.01 -18.35 -19.40
N VAL A 4 20.69 -19.35 -20.24
CA VAL A 4 19.33 -19.91 -20.39
C VAL A 4 18.86 -20.60 -19.11
N SER A 5 19.80 -21.11 -18.31
CA SER A 5 19.52 -21.71 -17.00
C SER A 5 19.20 -20.64 -15.95
N MET A 6 19.96 -19.54 -15.98
CA MET A 6 19.82 -18.42 -15.02
C MET A 6 18.52 -17.65 -15.23
N SER A 7 18.09 -17.43 -16.48
CA SER A 7 16.83 -16.74 -16.80
C SER A 7 15.58 -17.50 -16.35
N ARG A 8 15.65 -18.84 -16.28
CA ARG A 8 14.55 -19.68 -15.74
C ARG A 8 14.56 -19.80 -14.22
N MET A 9 15.71 -19.58 -13.57
CA MET A 9 15.82 -19.62 -12.10
C MET A 9 15.29 -18.36 -11.44
N LEU A 10 15.55 -17.18 -12.01
CA LEU A 10 15.10 -15.89 -11.47
C LEU A 10 13.59 -15.82 -11.15
N PRO A 11 12.66 -16.21 -12.05
CA PRO A 11 11.23 -16.16 -11.74
C PRO A 11 10.82 -17.14 -10.64
N ARG A 12 11.45 -18.33 -10.58
CA ARG A 12 11.19 -19.32 -9.53
C ARG A 12 11.67 -18.82 -8.16
N MET A 13 12.83 -18.18 -8.12
CA MET A 13 13.37 -17.56 -6.91
C MET A 13 12.50 -16.39 -6.44
N ALA A 14 12.03 -15.54 -7.37
CA ALA A 14 11.12 -14.44 -7.05
C ALA A 14 9.77 -14.96 -6.49
N LEU A 15 9.22 -16.02 -7.10
CA LEU A 15 8.00 -16.68 -6.62
C LEU A 15 8.20 -17.30 -5.22
N ALA A 16 9.31 -17.99 -5.01
CA ALA A 16 9.66 -18.57 -3.71
C ALA A 16 9.79 -17.47 -2.63
N LEU A 17 10.43 -16.35 -2.96
CA LEU A 17 10.50 -15.20 -2.06
C LEU A 17 9.10 -14.64 -1.76
N ALA A 18 8.29 -14.40 -2.79
CA ALA A 18 6.94 -13.85 -2.64
C ALA A 18 6.05 -14.75 -1.79
N THR A 19 6.10 -16.07 -1.98
CA THR A 19 5.32 -17.03 -1.18
C THR A 19 5.75 -17.06 0.28
N VAL A 20 7.04 -17.04 0.57
CA VAL A 20 7.57 -16.95 1.94
C VAL A 20 7.20 -15.62 2.59
N GLN A 21 7.26 -14.51 1.86
CA GLN A 21 6.86 -13.22 2.41
C GLN A 21 5.34 -13.16 2.64
N LEU A 22 4.54 -13.72 1.73
CA LEU A 22 3.09 -13.77 1.87
C LEU A 22 2.68 -14.46 3.18
N THR A 23 3.29 -15.58 3.56
CA THR A 23 2.96 -16.26 4.82
C THR A 23 3.31 -15.43 6.06
N ARG A 24 4.34 -14.58 5.98
CA ARG A 24 4.76 -13.67 7.06
C ARG A 24 3.86 -12.44 7.16
N VAL A 25 3.40 -11.90 6.03
CA VAL A 25 2.65 -10.63 5.99
C VAL A 25 1.13 -10.81 5.94
N ARG A 26 0.64 -12.05 5.80
CA ARG A 26 -0.78 -12.38 5.57
C ARG A 26 -1.77 -11.75 6.54
N GLY A 27 -1.38 -11.54 7.80
CA GLY A 27 -2.24 -10.95 8.83
C GLY A 27 -2.46 -9.46 8.60
N ALA A 28 -1.66 -8.63 9.26
CA ALA A 28 -1.80 -7.17 9.21
C ALA A 28 -1.53 -6.57 7.82
N GLY A 29 -0.75 -7.23 6.97
CA GLY A 29 -0.41 -6.72 5.64
C GLY A 29 -1.41 -7.06 4.53
N VAL A 30 -2.16 -8.15 4.67
CA VAL A 30 -3.06 -8.63 3.60
C VAL A 30 -4.49 -8.74 4.07
N ALA A 31 -4.76 -9.49 5.14
CA ALA A 31 -6.11 -9.70 5.63
C ALA A 31 -6.75 -8.38 6.09
N LEU A 32 -6.00 -7.52 6.79
CA LEU A 32 -6.53 -6.24 7.29
C LEU A 32 -7.00 -5.30 6.15
N PRO A 33 -6.17 -4.94 5.15
CA PRO A 33 -6.63 -4.12 4.02
C PRO A 33 -7.83 -4.69 3.28
N VAL A 34 -7.86 -6.01 3.04
CA VAL A 34 -8.96 -6.65 2.33
C VAL A 34 -10.24 -6.64 3.17
N ALA A 35 -10.14 -6.99 4.45
CA ALA A 35 -11.28 -6.99 5.36
C ALA A 35 -11.87 -5.60 5.55
N ILE A 36 -11.04 -4.55 5.65
CA ILE A 36 -11.52 -3.17 5.74
C ILE A 36 -12.23 -2.76 4.45
N GLY A 37 -11.69 -3.09 3.28
CA GLY A 37 -12.37 -2.82 2.00
C GLY A 37 -13.75 -3.50 1.91
N VAL A 38 -13.84 -4.77 2.31
CA VAL A 38 -15.12 -5.51 2.37
C VAL A 38 -16.08 -4.89 3.38
N LEU A 39 -15.59 -4.50 4.57
CA LEU A 39 -16.41 -3.86 5.60
C LEU A 39 -17.00 -2.54 5.11
N ILE A 40 -16.19 -1.70 4.45
CA ILE A 40 -16.66 -0.42 3.88
C ILE A 40 -17.72 -0.68 2.80
N ALA A 41 -17.54 -1.71 1.95
CA ALA A 41 -18.57 -2.10 0.99
C ALA A 41 -19.88 -2.52 1.69
N CYS A 42 -19.82 -3.35 2.73
CA CYS A 42 -21.01 -3.77 3.48
C CYS A 42 -21.71 -2.59 4.14
N VAL A 43 -20.95 -1.68 4.77
CA VAL A 43 -21.48 -0.46 5.40
C VAL A 43 -22.14 0.45 4.36
N GLY A 44 -21.48 0.69 3.22
CA GLY A 44 -22.02 1.54 2.16
C GLY A 44 -23.26 0.94 1.48
N ALA A 45 -23.27 -0.38 1.25
CA ALA A 45 -24.44 -1.08 0.74
C ALA A 45 -25.63 -1.01 1.72
N SER A 46 -25.38 -1.26 3.01
CA SER A 46 -26.40 -1.17 4.06
C SER A 46 -26.94 0.26 4.19
N ALA A 47 -26.06 1.27 4.17
CA ALA A 47 -26.46 2.67 4.19
C ALA A 47 -27.33 3.04 2.97
N SER A 48 -27.00 2.52 1.78
CA SER A 48 -27.79 2.75 0.57
C SER A 48 -29.19 2.14 0.65
N ALA A 49 -29.32 0.98 1.29
CA ALA A 49 -30.61 0.32 1.49
C ALA A 49 -31.49 1.04 2.53
N ILE A 50 -30.88 1.63 3.57
CA ILE A 50 -31.62 2.26 4.68
C ILE A 50 -31.94 3.73 4.39
N ALA A 51 -30.94 4.50 3.95
CA ALA A 51 -31.04 5.96 3.79
C ALA A 51 -31.14 6.41 2.32
N GLY A 52 -31.00 5.48 1.38
CA GLY A 52 -30.95 5.77 -0.05
C GLY A 52 -29.55 6.10 -0.56
N VAL A 53 -29.38 5.94 -1.88
CA VAL A 53 -28.10 6.14 -2.59
C VAL A 53 -27.49 7.54 -2.41
N PRO A 54 -28.26 8.66 -2.42
CA PRO A 54 -27.67 9.99 -2.25
C PRO A 54 -26.96 10.17 -0.89
N TRP A 55 -27.58 9.71 0.20
CA TRP A 55 -27.00 9.81 1.53
C TRP A 55 -25.83 8.84 1.73
N ALA A 56 -25.92 7.64 1.18
CA ALA A 56 -24.80 6.69 1.17
C ALA A 56 -23.59 7.23 0.40
N ARG A 57 -23.83 7.97 -0.69
CA ARG A 57 -22.77 8.64 -1.46
C ARG A 57 -22.06 9.70 -0.64
N VAL A 58 -22.80 10.56 0.08
CA VAL A 58 -22.20 11.55 0.99
C VAL A 58 -21.40 10.87 2.09
N ALA A 59 -21.96 9.82 2.71
CA ALA A 59 -21.26 9.06 3.75
C ALA A 59 -19.97 8.39 3.24
N SER A 60 -19.95 7.95 1.97
CA SER A 60 -18.77 7.31 1.37
C SER A 60 -17.54 8.22 1.31
N VAL A 61 -17.73 9.55 1.28
CA VAL A 61 -16.64 10.53 1.37
C VAL A 61 -15.85 10.39 2.67
N ALA A 62 -16.53 10.07 3.78
CA ALA A 62 -15.88 9.90 5.07
C ALA A 62 -15.22 8.51 5.23
N PHE A 63 -15.84 7.45 4.68
CA PHE A 63 -15.40 6.08 4.93
C PHE A 63 -14.36 5.55 3.94
N VAL A 64 -14.43 5.94 2.67
CA VAL A 64 -13.51 5.44 1.63
C VAL A 64 -12.04 5.76 1.92
N PRO A 65 -11.67 6.95 2.43
CA PRO A 65 -10.30 7.25 2.82
C PRO A 65 -9.76 6.34 3.94
N LEU A 66 -10.63 5.75 4.77
CA LEU A 66 -10.18 4.83 5.84
C LEU A 66 -9.53 3.57 5.29
N HIS A 67 -9.87 3.17 4.06
CA HIS A 67 -9.23 2.04 3.38
C HIS A 67 -7.74 2.29 3.15
N SER A 68 -7.37 3.44 2.58
CA SER A 68 -5.95 3.77 2.33
C SER A 68 -5.17 3.94 3.62
N LEU A 69 -5.80 4.46 4.69
CA LEU A 69 -5.20 4.49 6.02
C LEU A 69 -4.90 3.07 6.54
N ALA A 70 -5.86 2.15 6.45
CA ALA A 70 -5.67 0.76 6.87
C ALA A 70 -4.53 0.08 6.09
N VAL A 71 -4.41 0.37 4.78
CA VAL A 71 -3.27 -0.06 3.95
C VAL A 71 -1.95 0.51 4.48
N GLY A 72 -1.89 1.82 4.74
CA GLY A 72 -0.68 2.47 5.24
C GLY A 72 -0.23 1.95 6.60
N ILE A 73 -1.16 1.79 7.55
CA ILE A 73 -0.88 1.25 8.89
C ILE A 73 -0.51 -0.24 8.82
N GLY A 74 -1.22 -1.02 8.01
CA GLY A 74 -0.90 -2.43 7.77
C GLY A 74 0.50 -2.60 7.20
N ALA A 75 0.84 -1.81 6.17
CA ALA A 75 2.16 -1.77 5.58
C ALA A 75 3.25 -1.37 6.59
N LEU A 76 3.00 -0.30 7.37
CA LEU A 76 3.90 0.14 8.43
C LEU A 76 4.19 -0.98 9.44
N SER A 77 3.15 -1.65 9.94
CA SER A 77 3.31 -2.72 10.94
C SER A 77 4.18 -3.88 10.44
N VAL A 78 4.05 -4.22 9.16
CA VAL A 78 4.79 -5.31 8.52
C VAL A 78 6.23 -4.91 8.20
N LEU A 79 6.44 -3.69 7.71
CA LEU A 79 7.74 -3.22 7.25
C LEU A 79 8.63 -2.79 8.42
N SER A 80 8.05 -2.22 9.49
CA SER A 80 8.77 -1.87 10.72
C SER A 80 9.06 -3.07 11.62
N GLY A 81 8.34 -4.19 11.45
CA GLY A 81 8.26 -5.26 12.43
C GLY A 81 9.46 -6.19 12.55
N ASP A 82 10.34 -6.30 11.54
CA ASP A 82 11.44 -7.28 11.64
C ASP A 82 12.56 -7.06 10.60
N ALA A 83 13.68 -6.49 11.06
CA ALA A 83 14.91 -6.37 10.28
C ALA A 83 16.04 -7.30 10.78
N LEU A 84 15.86 -7.96 11.94
CA LEU A 84 16.90 -8.78 12.58
C LEU A 84 16.81 -10.26 12.16
N VAL A 85 15.64 -10.75 11.76
CA VAL A 85 15.49 -12.16 11.29
C VAL A 85 16.06 -12.39 9.87
N GLU A 86 16.38 -11.33 9.12
CA GLU A 86 16.91 -11.42 7.74
C GLU A 86 18.42 -11.20 7.62
N LEU A 87 19.11 -11.00 8.76
CA LEU A 87 20.57 -10.97 8.85
C LEU A 87 21.20 -12.36 8.98
N HIS A 88 20.41 -13.44 8.96
CA HIS A 88 20.97 -14.78 8.90
C HIS A 88 21.63 -14.99 7.53
N GLY A 89 22.96 -15.15 7.53
CA GLY A 89 23.78 -15.45 6.36
C GLY A 89 23.43 -16.74 5.59
N SER A 90 22.28 -17.35 5.87
CA SER A 90 21.72 -18.52 5.22
C SER A 90 20.57 -18.21 4.24
N THR A 91 20.06 -16.97 4.17
CA THR A 91 19.04 -16.61 3.18
C THR A 91 19.66 -16.13 1.87
N PRO A 92 19.25 -16.64 0.70
CA PRO A 92 19.84 -16.27 -0.59
C PRO A 92 19.45 -14.86 -1.07
N PHE A 93 18.68 -14.09 -0.29
CA PHE A 93 18.14 -12.79 -0.67
C PHE A 93 18.58 -11.70 0.32
N GLY A 94 19.02 -10.56 -0.20
CA GLY A 94 19.36 -9.39 0.62
C GLY A 94 18.13 -8.60 1.07
N VAL A 95 18.29 -7.78 2.11
CA VAL A 95 17.25 -6.93 2.74
C VAL A 95 16.44 -6.14 1.72
N ARG A 96 17.10 -5.55 0.71
CA ARG A 96 16.43 -4.80 -0.36
C ARG A 96 15.40 -5.66 -1.10
N ALA A 97 15.74 -6.89 -1.48
CA ALA A 97 14.84 -7.77 -2.22
C ALA A 97 13.63 -8.17 -1.36
N VAL A 98 13.87 -8.46 -0.08
CA VAL A 98 12.80 -8.86 0.83
C VAL A 98 11.83 -7.71 1.14
N GLN A 99 12.35 -6.53 1.49
CA GLN A 99 11.54 -5.35 1.74
C GLN A 99 10.75 -4.93 0.49
N THR A 100 11.36 -5.04 -0.69
CA THR A 100 10.64 -4.80 -1.97
C THR A 100 9.52 -5.81 -2.17
N ALA A 101 9.76 -7.10 -1.91
CA ALA A 101 8.73 -8.13 -2.04
C ALA A 101 7.57 -7.92 -1.07
N ARG A 102 7.85 -7.58 0.19
CA ARG A 102 6.83 -7.20 1.18
C ARG A 102 6.04 -5.98 0.71
N GLY A 103 6.73 -4.91 0.32
CA GLY A 103 6.09 -3.69 -0.21
C GLY A 103 5.16 -3.97 -1.40
N ALA A 104 5.59 -4.80 -2.35
CA ALA A 104 4.78 -5.20 -3.49
C ALA A 104 3.53 -5.99 -3.07
N LEU A 105 3.66 -6.96 -2.16
CA LEU A 105 2.52 -7.73 -1.65
C LEU A 105 1.51 -6.83 -0.91
N LEU A 106 1.99 -5.85 -0.14
CA LEU A 106 1.15 -4.89 0.58
C LEU A 106 0.39 -3.98 -0.38
N ALA A 107 1.05 -3.47 -1.43
CA ALA A 107 0.40 -2.68 -2.48
C ALA A 107 -0.64 -3.49 -3.26
N LEU A 108 -0.36 -4.76 -3.55
CA LEU A 108 -1.31 -5.68 -4.19
C LEU A 108 -2.53 -5.94 -3.28
N ALA A 109 -2.31 -6.23 -2.01
CA ALA A 109 -3.39 -6.44 -1.05
C ALA A 109 -4.27 -5.20 -0.88
N GLY A 110 -3.66 -4.02 -0.79
CA GLY A 110 -4.38 -2.75 -0.77
C GLY A 110 -5.21 -2.51 -2.04
N THR A 111 -4.66 -2.87 -3.21
CA THR A 111 -5.36 -2.84 -4.50
C THR A 111 -6.57 -3.79 -4.51
N VAL A 112 -6.40 -5.03 -4.05
CA VAL A 112 -7.48 -6.01 -3.95
C VAL A 112 -8.59 -5.52 -3.01
N GLY A 113 -8.24 -5.00 -1.82
CA GLY A 113 -9.21 -4.41 -0.90
C GLY A 113 -9.92 -3.20 -1.49
N ALA A 114 -9.20 -2.35 -2.24
CA ALA A 114 -9.78 -1.19 -2.91
C ALA A 114 -10.81 -1.60 -3.96
N LEU A 115 -10.53 -2.64 -4.74
CA LEU A 115 -11.47 -3.19 -5.72
C LEU A 115 -12.65 -3.91 -5.08
N ALA A 116 -12.41 -4.66 -3.99
CA ALA A 116 -13.47 -5.31 -3.21
C ALA A 116 -14.44 -4.31 -2.58
N MET A 117 -13.93 -3.14 -2.19
CA MET A 117 -14.74 -2.00 -1.76
C MET A 117 -15.47 -1.33 -2.93
N PHE A 118 -14.73 -1.00 -4.00
CA PHE A 118 -15.22 -0.20 -5.12
C PHE A 118 -16.32 -0.91 -5.92
N ALA A 119 -16.09 -2.16 -6.34
CA ALA A 119 -16.97 -2.87 -7.27
C ALA A 119 -18.45 -2.92 -6.81
N PRO A 120 -18.78 -3.33 -5.57
CA PRO A 120 -20.17 -3.36 -5.12
C PRO A 120 -20.76 -1.95 -4.96
N LEU A 121 -19.99 -0.99 -4.45
CA LEU A 121 -20.48 0.38 -4.27
C LEU A 121 -20.70 1.11 -5.59
N HIS A 122 -19.88 0.82 -6.60
CA HIS A 122 -20.06 1.30 -7.96
C HIS A 122 -21.31 0.70 -8.61
N ALA A 123 -21.54 -0.61 -8.45
CA ALA A 123 -22.74 -1.27 -8.96
C ALA A 123 -24.04 -0.71 -8.34
N LEU A 124 -23.99 -0.22 -7.10
CA LEU A 124 -25.10 0.45 -6.42
C LEU A 124 -25.22 1.95 -6.72
N GLY A 125 -24.33 2.51 -7.56
CA GLY A 125 -24.29 3.95 -7.86
C GLY A 125 -23.93 4.82 -6.66
N VAL A 126 -23.35 4.24 -5.60
CA VAL A 126 -22.99 4.95 -4.36
C VAL A 126 -21.73 5.78 -4.55
N VAL A 127 -20.83 5.40 -5.46
CA VAL A 127 -19.47 5.94 -5.52
C VAL A 127 -19.11 6.49 -6.92
N TYR A 128 -18.52 7.70 -6.92
CA TYR A 128 -17.77 8.37 -8.01
C TYR A 128 -18.44 8.73 -9.35
N GLY A 129 -19.78 8.68 -9.44
CA GLY A 129 -20.50 9.22 -10.62
C GLY A 129 -20.20 8.49 -11.94
N ASP A 130 -20.68 9.05 -13.06
CA ASP A 130 -20.81 8.38 -14.37
C ASP A 130 -19.49 8.18 -15.15
N ILE A 131 -18.34 8.24 -14.48
CA ILE A 131 -17.02 8.02 -15.12
C ILE A 131 -16.66 6.51 -15.22
N GLY A 132 -17.59 5.64 -14.83
CA GLY A 132 -17.46 4.18 -14.91
C GLY A 132 -16.28 3.63 -14.11
N TRP A 133 -15.73 2.49 -14.55
CA TRP A 133 -14.62 1.80 -13.88
C TRP A 133 -13.32 2.59 -13.83
N ALA A 134 -13.16 3.65 -14.63
CA ALA A 134 -12.01 4.56 -14.51
C ALA A 134 -11.96 5.27 -13.15
N SER A 135 -13.09 5.35 -12.44
CA SER A 135 -13.14 5.87 -11.07
C SER A 135 -12.52 4.94 -10.02
N ALA A 136 -12.35 3.64 -10.32
CA ALA A 136 -11.63 2.68 -9.47
C ALA A 136 -10.16 3.08 -9.24
N LEU A 137 -9.59 3.89 -10.14
CA LEU A 137 -8.24 4.42 -9.97
C LEU A 137 -8.08 5.25 -8.70
N SER A 138 -9.13 5.95 -8.23
CA SER A 138 -9.02 6.74 -6.99
C SER A 138 -8.67 5.86 -5.77
N PRO A 139 -9.48 4.86 -5.39
CA PRO A 139 -9.19 4.02 -4.22
C PRO A 139 -7.98 3.12 -4.43
N VAL A 140 -7.70 2.67 -5.66
CA VAL A 140 -6.50 1.87 -5.98
C VAL A 140 -5.24 2.70 -5.80
N CYS A 141 -5.16 3.87 -6.42
CA CYS A 141 -4.02 4.76 -6.29
C CYS A 141 -3.84 5.22 -4.84
N GLY A 142 -4.93 5.45 -4.09
CA GLY A 142 -4.87 5.77 -2.66
C GLY A 142 -4.20 4.67 -1.84
N ALA A 143 -4.60 3.42 -2.05
CA ALA A 143 -3.97 2.27 -1.40
C ALA A 143 -2.48 2.14 -1.76
N VAL A 144 -2.14 2.24 -3.05
CA VAL A 144 -0.77 2.12 -3.54
C VAL A 144 0.11 3.25 -3.01
N VAL A 145 -0.38 4.50 -3.02
CA VAL A 145 0.36 5.65 -2.48
C VAL A 145 0.69 5.43 -1.01
N LEU A 146 -0.27 5.05 -0.17
CA LEU A 146 0.00 4.83 1.25
C LEU A 146 0.94 3.65 1.52
N ALA A 147 0.86 2.58 0.71
CA ALA A 147 1.82 1.48 0.79
C ALA A 147 3.24 1.91 0.40
N LEU A 148 3.40 2.70 -0.66
CA LEU A 148 4.68 3.25 -1.10
C LEU A 148 5.23 4.27 -0.10
N THR A 149 4.37 5.12 0.48
CA THR A 149 4.76 6.03 1.55
C THR A 149 5.27 5.25 2.74
N ALA A 150 4.53 4.24 3.23
CA ALA A 150 4.96 3.40 4.34
C ALA A 150 6.31 2.73 4.05
N TYR A 151 6.50 2.20 2.83
CA TYR A 151 7.78 1.66 2.38
C TYR A 151 8.91 2.70 2.44
N ALA A 152 8.69 3.89 1.89
CA ALA A 152 9.68 4.94 1.88
C ALA A 152 10.03 5.42 3.30
N VAL A 153 9.03 5.69 4.13
CA VAL A 153 9.27 6.22 5.47
C VAL A 153 9.86 5.18 6.40
N VAL A 154 9.50 3.90 6.31
CA VAL A 154 10.17 2.86 7.11
C VAL A 154 11.61 2.67 6.66
N ALA A 155 11.85 2.78 5.35
CA ALA A 155 13.18 2.70 4.81
C ALA A 155 14.01 3.95 5.10
N ILE A 156 13.47 5.07 5.58
CA ILE A 156 14.25 6.29 5.86
C ILE A 156 14.30 6.55 7.37
N MET A 157 13.16 6.40 8.04
CA MET A 157 12.97 6.68 9.45
C MET A 157 13.40 5.49 10.30
N GLU A 158 14.20 5.77 11.31
CA GLU A 158 14.68 4.76 12.26
C GLU A 158 13.72 4.55 13.45
N SER A 159 12.56 5.21 13.42
CA SER A 159 11.55 5.16 14.48
C SER A 159 10.18 4.78 13.89
N PRO A 160 9.57 3.66 14.35
CA PRO A 160 8.21 3.28 13.95
C PRO A 160 7.17 4.36 14.27
N ARG A 161 7.36 5.11 15.37
CA ARG A 161 6.48 6.21 15.77
C ARG A 161 6.55 7.37 14.79
N ALA A 162 7.76 7.73 14.35
CA ALA A 162 7.94 8.80 13.39
C ALA A 162 7.40 8.39 12.00
N ALA A 163 7.65 7.14 11.59
CA ALA A 163 7.07 6.59 10.36
C ALA A 163 5.53 6.58 10.40
N ALA A 164 4.92 6.22 11.54
CA ALA A 164 3.47 6.30 11.72
C ALA A 164 2.93 7.73 11.52
N PHE A 165 3.60 8.72 12.10
CA PHE A 165 3.22 10.12 11.93
C PHE A 165 3.22 10.54 10.46
N PHE A 166 4.26 10.20 9.69
CA PHE A 166 4.31 10.53 8.26
C PHE A 166 3.26 9.79 7.42
N VAL A 167 2.96 8.52 7.74
CA VAL A 167 1.88 7.77 7.07
C VAL A 167 0.53 8.42 7.31
N VAL A 168 0.24 8.79 8.56
CA VAL A 168 -1.01 9.48 8.93
C VAL A 168 -1.07 10.87 8.28
N LEU A 169 0.02 11.62 8.29
CA LEU A 169 0.10 12.93 7.63
C LEU A 169 -0.17 12.82 6.12
N ALA A 170 0.47 11.87 5.45
CA ALA A 170 0.24 11.61 4.03
C ALA A 170 -1.23 11.22 3.78
N TRP A 171 -1.82 10.38 4.64
CA TRP A 171 -3.23 10.04 4.57
C TRP A 171 -4.15 11.26 4.74
N VAL A 172 -3.88 12.14 5.71
CA VAL A 172 -4.65 13.37 5.92
C VAL A 172 -4.58 14.25 4.67
N VAL A 173 -3.38 14.52 4.16
CA VAL A 173 -3.17 15.33 2.95
C VAL A 173 -3.93 14.73 1.76
N LEU A 174 -3.82 13.42 1.56
CA LEU A 174 -4.51 12.71 0.48
C LEU A 174 -6.03 12.76 0.65
N SER A 175 -6.54 12.67 1.87
CA SER A 175 -7.99 12.73 2.13
C SER A 175 -8.59 14.07 1.72
N PHE A 176 -7.83 15.16 1.83
CA PHE A 176 -8.26 16.49 1.34
C PHE A 176 -8.04 16.68 -0.18
N PHE A 177 -7.05 16.00 -0.76
CA PHE A 177 -6.69 16.13 -2.18
C PHE A 177 -7.52 15.22 -3.11
N TRP A 178 -8.12 14.15 -2.58
CA TRP A 178 -8.70 13.05 -3.33
C TRP A 178 -10.22 12.95 -3.19
N ASP A 179 -10.91 14.09 -3.21
CA ASP A 179 -12.36 14.11 -3.37
C ASP A 179 -12.73 14.37 -4.84
N PRO A 180 -13.16 13.34 -5.59
CA PRO A 180 -13.57 13.49 -6.97
C PRO A 180 -14.87 14.30 -7.15
N ASN A 181 -15.56 14.65 -6.05
CA ASN A 181 -16.71 15.56 -6.10
C ASN A 181 -16.30 17.04 -5.92
N LEU A 182 -15.07 17.34 -5.49
CA LEU A 182 -14.61 18.70 -5.17
C LEU A 182 -13.64 19.30 -6.20
N ALA A 183 -13.00 18.53 -7.09
CA ALA A 183 -11.84 19.02 -7.82
C ALA A 183 -11.85 18.74 -9.34
N GLY A 184 -11.26 19.68 -10.10
CA GLY A 184 -11.44 19.86 -11.55
C GLY A 184 -10.82 18.80 -12.47
N ASP A 185 -9.59 18.34 -12.21
CA ASP A 185 -8.92 17.30 -13.04
C ASP A 185 -8.59 16.04 -12.21
N PRO A 186 -9.31 14.92 -12.42
CA PRO A 186 -9.10 13.67 -11.68
C PRO A 186 -7.77 12.99 -12.04
N VAL A 187 -7.14 13.30 -13.18
CA VAL A 187 -5.84 12.75 -13.56
C VAL A 187 -4.75 13.34 -12.68
N LEU A 188 -4.71 14.67 -12.52
CA LEU A 188 -3.71 15.34 -11.70
C LEU A 188 -3.82 14.98 -10.21
N GLN A 189 -5.05 14.86 -9.68
CA GLN A 189 -5.28 14.41 -8.30
C GLN A 189 -4.68 13.04 -7.99
N ARG A 190 -4.63 12.14 -8.99
CA ARG A 190 -4.11 10.77 -8.84
C ARG A 190 -2.63 10.67 -9.19
N ALA A 191 -2.22 11.34 -10.27
CA ALA A 191 -0.89 11.23 -10.83
C ALA A 191 0.18 11.92 -9.96
N VAL A 192 -0.12 13.09 -9.39
CA VAL A 192 0.87 13.84 -8.58
C VAL A 192 1.24 13.09 -7.30
N PRO A 193 0.30 12.62 -6.45
CA PRO A 193 0.67 11.86 -5.27
C PRO A 193 1.35 10.54 -5.61
N MET A 194 0.92 9.88 -6.70
CA MET A 194 1.56 8.65 -7.17
C MET A 194 3.01 8.88 -7.58
N ALA A 195 3.28 9.93 -8.37
CA ALA A 195 4.63 10.27 -8.81
C ALA A 195 5.54 10.59 -7.61
N LEU A 196 5.05 11.37 -6.65
CA LEU A 196 5.79 11.67 -5.42
C LEU A 196 6.08 10.42 -4.60
N ALA A 197 5.10 9.53 -4.43
CA ALA A 197 5.27 8.28 -3.69
C ALA A 197 6.25 7.33 -4.38
N LEU A 198 6.19 7.23 -5.72
CA LEU A 198 7.14 6.44 -6.52
C LEU A 198 8.56 6.99 -6.42
N ALA A 199 8.74 8.31 -6.49
CA ALA A 199 10.05 8.95 -6.33
C ALA A 199 10.64 8.69 -4.93
N ALA A 200 9.82 8.83 -3.88
CA ALA A 200 10.21 8.52 -2.51
C ALA A 200 10.57 7.03 -2.34
N ALA A 201 9.76 6.12 -2.89
CA ALA A 201 10.02 4.69 -2.86
C ALA A 201 11.28 4.30 -3.65
N ALA A 202 11.55 4.94 -4.78
CA ALA A 202 12.78 4.73 -5.54
C ALA A 202 14.02 5.18 -4.74
N GLY A 203 13.97 6.36 -4.11
CA GLY A 203 15.03 6.84 -3.22
C GLY A 203 15.26 5.89 -2.04
N ALA A 204 14.19 5.42 -1.40
CA ALA A 204 14.24 4.42 -0.35
C ALA A 204 14.86 3.11 -0.83
N TRP A 205 14.46 2.60 -2.00
CA TRP A 205 15.00 1.38 -2.59
C TRP A 205 16.51 1.47 -2.86
N LEU A 206 16.98 2.62 -3.37
CA LEU A 206 18.40 2.90 -3.55
C LEU A 206 19.15 2.89 -2.21
N SER A 207 18.57 3.53 -1.18
CA SER A 207 19.18 3.59 0.17
C SER A 207 19.32 2.23 0.85
N LEU A 208 18.41 1.27 0.56
CA LEU A 208 18.47 -0.09 1.10
C LEU A 208 19.60 -0.93 0.48
N GLY A 209 20.15 -0.51 -0.66
CA GLY A 209 21.29 -1.15 -1.31
C GLY A 209 22.65 -0.58 -0.88
N SER A 210 22.69 0.46 -0.06
CA SER A 210 23.96 1.12 0.32
C SER A 210 24.76 0.28 1.33
N PRO A 211 26.03 -0.04 1.03
CA PRO A 211 26.89 -0.78 1.95
C PRO A 211 27.20 0.03 3.22
N GLU A 212 27.30 1.35 3.12
CA GLU A 212 27.54 2.25 4.25
C GLU A 212 26.43 2.14 5.30
N ARG A 213 25.19 2.03 4.83
CA ARG A 213 24.02 1.86 5.69
C ARG A 213 23.98 0.49 6.33
N ALA A 214 24.38 -0.55 5.61
CA ALA A 214 24.52 -1.89 6.16
C ALA A 214 25.59 -1.93 7.27
N CYS A 215 26.72 -1.24 7.07
CA CYS A 215 27.77 -1.10 8.07
C CYS A 215 27.31 -0.28 9.29
N ALA A 216 26.67 0.88 9.09
CA ALA A 216 26.14 1.70 10.18
C ALA A 216 25.17 0.91 11.07
N LYS A 217 24.27 0.14 10.45
CA LYS A 217 23.31 -0.73 11.14
C LYS A 217 23.98 -1.88 11.89
N ALA A 218 25.06 -2.45 11.34
CA ALA A 218 25.83 -3.54 11.97
C ALA A 218 26.68 -3.06 13.17
N VAL A 219 27.19 -1.83 13.10
CA VAL A 219 28.02 -1.22 14.16
C VAL A 219 27.16 -0.58 15.26
N GLY A 220 25.83 -0.50 15.06
CA GLY A 220 24.93 0.18 15.99
C GLY A 220 25.16 1.70 16.03
N ALA A 221 25.84 2.24 15.02
CA ALA A 221 26.01 3.67 14.84
C ALA A 221 24.64 4.24 14.44
N ARG A 222 24.06 4.96 15.39
CA ARG A 222 22.82 5.73 15.24
C ARG A 222 23.13 7.07 14.58
#